data_AF-A0A938LKG7-F1
#
_entry.id   AF-A0A938LKG7-F1
#
_cell.length_a   1.000
_cell.length_b   1.000
_cell.length_c   1.000
_cell.angle_alpha   90.00
_cell.angle_beta   90.00
_cell.angle_gamma   90.00
#
_symmetry.space_group_name_H-M   'P 1'
#
loop_
_entity.id
_entity.type
_entity.pdbx_description
1 polymer ?
#
loop_
_entity_poly.entity_id
_entity_poly.type
_entity_poly.pdbx_seq_one_letter_code
_entity_poly.pdbx_strand_id
1 'polypeptide(L)'
;MPAPCNWIRGVLAAYLDGELKASTAEAVRRHLERCRHCARYAAQLEETWKILDAGAAPPPRPGFTGRMMARIVEEKELEALALRLRPRRRLRQVAAAVSGLAAGLVLGAALYSWMGLPPEPNSPVEQEVSRAVAFLEDADLLDEMAMVEAIQEMTGAETPGGGA
;
A
#
# COMPACT_ATOMS: atom_id res chain seq x y z
N MET A 1 38.77 15.15 16.97
CA MET A 1 40.22 14.86 17.02
C MET A 1 40.84 15.23 15.67
N PRO A 2 42.05 15.83 15.63
CA PRO A 2 42.73 16.08 14.36
C PRO A 2 43.05 14.75 13.67
N ALA A 3 42.81 14.68 12.36
CA ALA A 3 43.05 13.47 11.59
C ALA A 3 44.56 13.14 11.53
N PRO A 4 44.96 11.88 11.72
CA PRO A 4 46.36 11.50 11.74
C PRO A 4 46.96 11.42 10.33
N CYS A 5 48.26 11.72 10.19
CA CYS A 5 48.92 11.83 8.88
C CYS A 5 48.86 10.55 8.04
N ASN A 6 48.94 9.37 8.67
CA ASN A 6 48.86 8.09 7.97
C ASN A 6 47.50 7.88 7.30
N TRP A 7 46.41 8.22 7.99
CA TRP A 7 45.06 8.17 7.44
C TRP A 7 44.89 9.15 6.29
N ILE A 8 45.38 10.39 6.47
CA ILE A 8 45.35 11.43 5.43
C ILE A 8 46.05 10.96 4.15
N ARG A 9 47.26 10.40 4.27
CA ARG A 9 48.01 9.86 3.13
C ARG A 9 47.27 8.73 2.42
N GLY A 10 46.52 7.91 3.16
CA GLY A 10 45.73 6.80 2.59
C GLY A 10 44.51 7.26 1.78
N VAL A 11 43.93 8.42 2.10
CA VAL A 11 42.74 8.96 1.41
C VAL A 11 43.06 10.05 0.39
N LEU A 12 44.33 10.37 0.21
CA LEU A 12 44.75 11.56 -0.53
C LEU A 12 44.48 11.48 -2.04
N ALA A 13 44.63 10.31 -2.65
CA ALA A 13 44.32 10.11 -4.07
C ALA A 13 42.83 10.37 -4.32
N ALA A 14 41.95 9.69 -3.58
CA ALA A 14 40.51 9.91 -3.63
C ALA A 14 40.09 11.35 -3.30
N TYR A 15 40.86 12.08 -2.47
CA TYR A 15 40.65 13.50 -2.24
C TYR A 15 40.94 14.33 -3.50
N LEU A 16 42.06 14.08 -4.16
CA LEU A 16 42.47 14.77 -5.40
C LEU A 16 41.49 14.49 -6.55
N ASP A 17 40.94 13.27 -6.60
CA ASP A 17 39.96 12.84 -7.60
C ASP A 17 38.53 13.34 -7.30
N GLY A 18 38.30 13.95 -6.13
CA GLY A 18 36.99 14.46 -5.73
C GLY A 18 35.98 13.40 -5.28
N GLU A 19 36.45 12.18 -4.96
CA GLU A 19 35.60 11.02 -4.64
C GLU A 19 35.20 10.93 -3.16
N LEU A 20 35.82 11.75 -2.30
CA LEU A 20 35.52 11.73 -0.87
C LEU A 20 34.18 12.40 -0.52
N LYS A 21 33.49 11.85 0.48
CA LYS A 21 32.35 12.52 1.12
C LYS A 21 32.77 13.89 1.66
N ALA A 22 31.85 14.87 1.62
CA ALA A 22 32.14 16.26 2.00
C ALA A 22 32.80 16.40 3.39
N SER A 23 32.35 15.64 4.40
CA SER A 23 32.94 15.67 5.75
C SER A 23 34.38 15.17 5.80
N THR A 24 34.72 14.17 4.99
CA THR A 24 36.06 13.59 4.88
C THR A 24 36.98 14.52 4.10
N ALA A 25 36.52 15.05 2.97
CA ALA A 25 37.27 16.02 2.17
C ALA A 25 37.64 17.26 2.98
N GLU A 26 36.70 17.75 3.78
CA GLU A 26 36.91 18.88 4.68
C GLU A 26 37.93 18.58 5.80
N ALA A 27 37.96 17.35 6.32
CA ALA A 27 38.99 16.94 7.28
C ALA A 27 40.38 16.88 6.64
N VAL A 28 40.48 16.43 5.37
CA VAL A 28 41.72 16.41 4.60
C VAL A 28 42.21 17.83 4.35
N ARG A 29 41.35 18.72 3.82
CA ARG A 29 41.66 20.13 3.55
C ARG A 29 42.28 20.83 4.77
N ARG A 30 41.61 20.75 5.93
CA ARG A 30 42.13 21.33 7.19
C ARG A 30 43.47 20.74 7.63
N HIS A 31 43.73 19.46 7.34
CA HIS A 31 45.00 18.85 7.65
C HIS A 31 46.11 19.36 6.73
N LEU A 32 45.83 19.50 5.42
CA LEU A 32 46.80 20.03 4.44
C LEU A 32 47.20 21.47 4.73
N GLU A 33 46.29 22.30 5.23
CA GLU A 33 46.58 23.68 5.68
C GLU A 33 47.60 23.76 6.82
N ARG A 34 47.72 22.69 7.61
CA ARG A 34 48.55 22.68 8.84
C ARG A 34 49.77 21.78 8.74
N CYS A 35 49.72 20.73 7.90
CA CYS A 35 50.78 19.73 7.78
C CYS A 35 51.52 19.87 6.45
N ARG A 36 52.68 20.53 6.48
CA ARG A 36 53.54 20.72 5.29
C ARG A 36 53.98 19.40 4.64
N HIS A 37 54.15 18.32 5.41
CA HIS A 37 54.53 17.02 4.87
C HIS A 37 53.41 16.39 4.03
N CYS A 38 52.17 16.46 4.49
CA CYS A 38 51.02 15.94 3.74
C CYS A 38 50.69 16.84 2.54
N ALA A 39 50.83 18.17 2.66
CA ALA A 39 50.69 19.08 1.53
C ALA A 39 51.71 18.81 0.42
N ARG A 40 52.97 18.57 0.79
CA ARG A 40 54.01 18.18 -0.19
C ARG A 40 53.70 16.84 -0.87
N TYR A 41 53.22 15.86 -0.10
CA TYR A 41 52.83 14.57 -0.65
C TYR A 41 51.65 14.68 -1.62
N ALA A 42 50.68 15.56 -1.35
CA ALA A 42 49.60 15.89 -2.28
C ALA A 42 50.14 16.44 -3.60
N ALA A 43 51.02 17.43 -3.53
CA ALA A 43 51.64 18.01 -4.73
C ALA A 43 52.44 16.98 -5.54
N GLN A 44 53.12 16.05 -4.88
CA GLN A 44 53.85 14.95 -5.56
C GLN A 44 52.90 13.99 -6.29
N LEU A 45 51.75 13.68 -5.69
CA LEU A 45 50.73 12.86 -6.35
C LEU A 45 50.14 13.59 -7.56
N GLU A 46 49.75 14.86 -7.41
CA GLU A 46 49.28 15.68 -8.54
C GLU A 46 50.30 15.75 -9.68
N GLU A 47 51.58 15.92 -9.36
CA GLU A 47 52.64 15.97 -10.37
C GLU A 47 52.82 14.63 -11.09
N THR A 48 52.67 13.52 -10.37
CA THR A 48 52.69 12.17 -10.96
C THR A 48 51.56 12.02 -11.97
N TRP A 49 50.36 12.51 -11.67
CA TRP A 49 49.22 12.49 -12.59
C TRP A 49 49.46 13.33 -13.85
N LYS A 50 50.05 14.52 -13.71
CA LYS A 50 50.39 15.36 -14.89
C LYS A 50 51.38 14.69 -15.84
N ILE A 51 52.33 13.92 -15.30
CA ILE A 51 53.28 13.15 -16.13
C ILE A 51 52.54 12.08 -16.94
N LEU A 52 51.51 11.44 -16.36
CA LEU A 52 50.69 10.47 -17.08
C LEU A 52 49.81 11.15 -18.15
N ASP A 53 49.28 12.34 -17.85
CA ASP A 53 48.49 13.14 -18.79
C ASP A 53 49.32 13.70 -19.96
N ALA A 54 50.64 13.78 -19.82
CA ALA A 54 51.54 14.25 -20.88
C ALA A 54 51.62 13.29 -22.08
N GLY A 55 51.07 12.08 -21.97
CA GLY A 55 50.98 11.13 -23.07
C GLY A 55 50.05 11.63 -24.19
N ALA A 56 50.49 11.54 -25.44
CA ALA A 56 49.62 11.84 -26.58
C ALA A 56 48.46 10.84 -26.64
N ALA A 57 47.25 11.31 -26.37
CA ALA A 57 46.05 10.50 -26.57
C ALA A 57 45.87 10.19 -28.06
N PRO A 58 45.57 8.94 -28.44
CA PRO A 58 45.27 8.62 -29.83
C PRO A 58 44.02 9.41 -30.29
N PRO A 59 43.98 9.87 -31.55
CA PRO A 59 42.83 10.60 -32.04
C PRO A 59 41.58 9.73 -31.96
N PRO A 60 40.41 10.29 -31.58
CA PRO A 60 39.18 9.53 -31.55
C PRO A 60 38.83 9.04 -32.95
N ARG A 61 38.12 7.90 -33.03
CA ARG A 61 37.65 7.35 -34.30
C ARG A 61 36.77 8.38 -35.04
N PRO A 62 36.80 8.44 -36.38
CA PRO A 62 35.94 9.33 -37.16
C PRO A 62 34.46 9.26 -36.73
N GLY A 63 33.83 10.42 -36.59
CA GLY A 63 32.43 10.55 -36.18
C GLY A 63 32.13 10.19 -34.71
N PHE A 64 33.14 9.96 -33.87
CA PHE A 64 32.95 9.64 -32.44
C PHE A 64 32.08 10.68 -31.73
N THR A 65 32.44 11.97 -31.82
CA THR A 65 31.71 13.06 -31.17
C THR A 65 30.26 13.13 -31.65
N GLY A 66 30.03 12.97 -32.95
CA GLY A 66 28.67 12.95 -33.50
C GLY A 66 27.82 11.80 -32.95
N ARG A 67 28.36 10.58 -32.93
CA ARG A 67 27.65 9.41 -32.36
C ARG A 67 27.40 9.55 -30.86
N MET A 68 28.37 10.09 -30.11
CA MET A 68 28.24 10.32 -28.67
C MET A 68 27.15 11.35 -28.38
N MET A 69 27.17 12.49 -29.07
CA MET A 69 26.15 13.53 -28.90
C MET A 69 24.77 13.07 -29.35
N ALA A 70 24.67 12.29 -30.43
CA ALA A 70 23.41 11.70 -30.87
C ALA A 70 22.80 10.80 -29.77
N ARG A 71 23.61 9.94 -29.13
CA ARG A 71 23.15 9.12 -28.00
C ARG A 71 22.69 9.95 -26.80
N ILE A 72 23.44 11.01 -26.44
CA ILE A 72 23.07 11.90 -25.33
C ILE A 72 21.72 12.58 -25.61
N VAL A 73 21.48 13.01 -26.85
CA VAL A 73 20.20 13.63 -27.25
C VAL A 73 19.07 12.61 -27.21
N GLU A 74 19.28 11.42 -27.79
CA GLU A 74 18.30 10.33 -27.80
C GLU A 74 17.86 9.94 -26.38
N GLU A 75 18.80 9.76 -25.45
CA GLU A 75 18.48 9.46 -24.04
C GLU A 75 17.63 10.56 -23.41
N LYS A 76 17.98 11.84 -23.63
CA LYS A 76 17.21 12.98 -23.10
C LYS A 76 15.81 13.07 -23.71
N GLU A 77 15.66 12.78 -24.99
CA GLU A 77 14.35 12.76 -25.66
C GLU A 77 13.46 11.65 -25.11
N LEU A 78 14.01 10.44 -24.91
CA LEU A 78 13.29 9.32 -24.31
C LEU A 78 12.85 9.63 -22.88
N GLU A 79 13.72 10.22 -22.06
CA GLU A 79 13.37 10.67 -20.71
C GLU A 79 12.26 11.73 -20.73
N ALA A 80 12.35 12.72 -21.62
CA ALA A 80 11.35 13.76 -21.77
C ALA A 80 9.98 13.19 -22.20
N LEU A 81 9.96 12.26 -23.16
CA LEU A 81 8.76 11.57 -23.59
C LEU A 81 8.15 10.72 -22.45
N ALA A 82 8.97 9.99 -21.70
CA ALA A 82 8.53 9.21 -20.56
C ALA A 82 7.87 10.08 -19.49
N LEU A 83 8.47 11.24 -19.18
CA LEU A 83 7.90 12.23 -18.24
C LEU A 83 6.57 12.80 -18.74
N ARG A 84 6.44 13.11 -20.04
CA ARG A 84 5.18 13.59 -20.65
C ARG A 84 4.06 12.56 -20.61
N LEU A 85 4.39 11.27 -20.81
CA LEU A 85 3.39 10.20 -20.83
C LEU A 85 2.99 9.69 -19.43
N ARG A 86 3.84 9.90 -18.41
CA ARG A 86 3.58 9.52 -17.01
C ARG A 86 2.22 9.95 -16.47
N PRO A 87 1.80 11.24 -16.55
CA PRO A 87 0.50 11.66 -16.02
C PRO A 87 -0.67 10.99 -16.75
N ARG A 88 -0.58 10.84 -18.08
CA ARG A 88 -1.64 10.19 -18.88
C ARG A 88 -1.76 8.70 -18.56
N ARG A 89 -0.63 8.01 -18.31
CA ARG A 89 -0.62 6.61 -17.85
C ARG A 89 -1.23 6.47 -16.45
N ARG A 90 -0.85 7.34 -15.51
CA ARG A 90 -1.44 7.36 -14.16
C ARG A 90 -2.94 7.63 -14.19
N LEU A 91 -3.39 8.60 -14.99
CA LEU A 91 -4.82 8.91 -15.13
C LEU A 91 -5.59 7.71 -15.71
N ARG A 92 -5.05 7.04 -16.73
CA ARG A 92 -5.67 5.81 -17.28
C ARG A 92 -5.71 4.67 -16.25
N GLN A 93 -4.66 4.50 -15.44
CA GLN A 93 -4.62 3.49 -14.38
C GLN A 93 -5.65 3.78 -13.28
N VAL A 94 -5.75 5.04 -12.84
CA VAL A 94 -6.77 5.47 -11.87
C VAL A 94 -8.17 5.31 -12.44
N ALA A 95 -8.40 5.75 -13.68
CA ALA A 95 -9.69 5.59 -14.34
C ALA A 95 -10.09 4.12 -14.46
N ALA A 96 -9.17 3.24 -14.86
CA ALA A 96 -9.41 1.80 -14.96
C ALA A 96 -9.72 1.17 -13.59
N ALA A 97 -9.01 1.57 -12.52
CA ALA A 97 -9.27 1.09 -11.17
C ALA A 97 -10.65 1.54 -10.66
N VAL A 98 -11.00 2.81 -10.87
CA VAL A 98 -12.33 3.36 -10.50
C VAL A 98 -13.44 2.68 -11.29
N SER A 99 -13.27 2.49 -12.61
CA SER A 99 -14.26 1.78 -13.41
C SER A 99 -14.39 0.31 -13.00
N GLY A 100 -13.30 -0.35 -12.61
CA GLY A 100 -13.31 -1.72 -12.10
C GLY A 100 -14.07 -1.84 -10.78
N LEU A 101 -13.87 -0.89 -9.85
CA LEU A 101 -14.63 -0.83 -8.59
C LEU A 101 -16.11 -0.58 -8.83
N ALA A 102 -16.46 0.38 -9.69
CA ALA A 102 -17.85 0.67 -10.02
C ALA A 102 -18.54 -0.53 -10.70
N ALA A 103 -17.89 -1.16 -11.68
CA ALA A 103 -18.41 -2.35 -12.34
C ALA A 103 -18.54 -3.53 -11.35
N GLY A 104 -17.57 -3.71 -10.45
CA GLY A 104 -17.61 -4.73 -9.41
C GLY A 104 -18.75 -4.51 -8.40
N LEU A 105 -19.01 -3.27 -8.00
CA LEU A 105 -20.13 -2.92 -7.13
C LEU A 105 -21.48 -3.18 -7.81
N VAL A 106 -21.63 -2.77 -9.08
CA VAL A 106 -22.87 -3.01 -9.84
C VAL A 106 -23.11 -4.50 -10.06
N LEU A 107 -22.08 -5.25 -10.46
CA LEU A 107 -22.16 -6.71 -10.60
C LEU A 107 -22.44 -7.39 -9.26
N GLY A 108 -21.78 -6.96 -8.18
CA GLY A 108 -22.00 -7.49 -6.84
C GLY A 108 -23.42 -7.25 -6.34
N ALA A 109 -23.98 -6.04 -6.56
CA ALA A 109 -25.36 -5.72 -6.20
C ALA A 109 -26.38 -6.49 -7.07
N ALA A 110 -26.12 -6.63 -8.36
CA ALA A 110 -26.97 -7.41 -9.26
C ALA A 110 -26.96 -8.90 -8.89
N LEU A 111 -25.79 -9.46 -8.59
CA LEU A 111 -25.66 -10.83 -8.11
C LEU A 111 -26.31 -11.01 -6.74
N TYR A 112 -26.12 -10.07 -5.81
CA TYR A 112 -26.79 -10.09 -4.50
C TYR A 112 -28.31 -10.10 -4.63
N SER A 113 -28.85 -9.24 -5.50
CA SER A 113 -30.28 -9.18 -5.79
C SER A 113 -30.82 -10.44 -6.49
N TRP A 114 -30.01 -11.10 -7.32
CA TRP A 114 -30.41 -12.30 -8.06
C TRP A 114 -30.28 -13.59 -7.23
N MET A 115 -29.23 -13.70 -6.41
CA MET A 115 -28.97 -14.90 -5.60
C MET A 115 -29.82 -15.00 -4.33
N GLY A 116 -30.52 -13.94 -3.92
CA GLY A 116 -31.47 -13.99 -2.81
C GLY A 116 -30.88 -14.60 -1.54
N LEU A 117 -29.73 -14.08 -1.07
CA LEU A 117 -29.16 -14.48 0.22
C LEU A 117 -30.23 -14.32 1.33
N PRO A 118 -30.27 -15.23 2.31
CA PRO A 118 -31.38 -15.35 3.25
C PRO A 118 -31.61 -14.02 3.99
N PRO A 119 -32.87 -13.69 4.32
CA PRO A 119 -33.19 -12.50 5.10
C PRO A 119 -32.33 -12.45 6.36
N GLU A 120 -31.93 -11.25 6.78
CA GLU A 120 -31.08 -11.05 7.95
C GLU A 120 -31.54 -11.91 9.15
N PRO A 121 -30.61 -12.46 9.94
CA PRO A 121 -30.97 -13.12 11.19
C PRO A 121 -31.78 -12.12 12.01
N ASN A 122 -33.05 -12.46 12.22
CA ASN A 122 -34.07 -11.64 12.85
C ASN A 122 -33.48 -11.00 14.10
N SER A 123 -33.69 -9.69 14.25
CA SER A 123 -33.17 -8.95 15.40
C SER A 123 -33.63 -9.61 16.71
N PRO A 124 -32.89 -9.48 17.82
CA PRO A 124 -33.29 -10.06 19.10
C PRO A 124 -34.73 -9.69 19.49
N VAL A 125 -35.15 -8.48 19.11
CA VAL A 125 -36.49 -7.94 19.33
C VAL A 125 -37.55 -8.70 18.52
N GLU A 126 -37.29 -9.06 17.26
CA GLU A 126 -38.23 -9.85 16.44
C GLU A 126 -38.40 -11.28 16.93
N GLN A 127 -37.34 -11.90 17.48
CA GLN A 127 -37.45 -13.22 18.11
C GLN A 127 -38.29 -13.17 19.39
N GLU A 128 -38.14 -12.11 20.17
CA GLU A 128 -38.91 -11.91 21.40
C GLU A 128 -40.39 -11.64 21.10
N VAL A 129 -40.68 -10.81 20.08
CA VAL A 129 -42.04 -10.55 19.61
C VAL A 129 -42.69 -11.82 19.05
N SER A 130 -41.98 -12.60 18.22
CA SER A 130 -42.53 -13.85 17.68
C SER A 130 -42.80 -14.89 18.78
N ARG A 131 -41.92 -14.97 19.80
CA ARG A 131 -42.12 -15.85 20.95
C ARG A 131 -43.30 -15.38 21.82
N ALA A 132 -43.45 -14.08 22.02
CA ALA A 132 -44.57 -13.52 22.77
C ALA A 132 -45.91 -13.73 22.06
N VAL A 133 -45.94 -13.61 20.73
CA VAL A 133 -47.14 -13.90 19.92
C VAL A 133 -47.50 -15.38 20.01
N ALA A 134 -46.52 -16.30 19.89
CA ALA A 134 -46.76 -17.73 20.04
C ALA A 134 -47.28 -18.11 21.44
N PHE A 135 -46.84 -17.42 22.50
CA PHE A 135 -47.35 -17.63 23.86
C PHE A 135 -48.81 -17.17 24.02
N LEU A 136 -49.23 -16.13 23.28
CA LEU A 136 -50.61 -15.66 23.30
C LEU A 136 -51.55 -16.58 22.51
N GLU A 137 -51.09 -17.19 21.42
CA GLU A 137 -51.86 -18.21 20.70
C GLU A 137 -52.11 -19.48 21.55
N ASP A 138 -51.15 -19.89 22.39
CA ASP A 138 -51.35 -20.99 23.35
C ASP A 138 -52.30 -20.61 24.50
N ALA A 139 -52.46 -19.32 24.82
CA ALA A 139 -53.36 -18.87 25.89
C ALA A 139 -54.85 -18.90 25.49
N ASP A 140 -55.15 -18.89 24.19
CA ASP A 140 -56.51 -19.10 23.66
C ASP A 140 -57.01 -20.56 23.85
N LEU A 141 -56.14 -21.50 24.25
CA LEU A 141 -56.56 -22.86 24.63
C LEU A 141 -57.32 -22.93 25.97
N LEU A 142 -57.36 -21.86 26.75
CA LEU A 142 -58.16 -21.82 27.98
C LEU A 142 -59.66 -21.56 27.73
N ASP A 143 -60.05 -21.12 26.53
CA ASP A 143 -61.46 -20.92 26.17
C ASP A 143 -62.18 -22.27 25.89
N GLU A 144 -61.44 -23.32 25.53
CA GLU A 144 -62.02 -24.68 25.38
C GLU A 144 -62.39 -25.32 26.74
N MET A 145 -61.71 -24.96 27.83
CA MET A 145 -62.04 -25.50 29.16
C MET A 145 -63.36 -24.95 29.71
N ALA A 146 -63.77 -23.74 29.32
CA ALA A 146 -65.05 -23.15 29.71
C ALA A 146 -66.26 -23.88 29.09
N MET A 147 -66.07 -24.53 27.93
CA MET A 147 -67.13 -25.28 27.25
C MET A 147 -67.44 -26.61 27.96
N VAL A 148 -66.48 -27.18 28.71
CA VAL A 148 -66.65 -28.45 29.44
C VAL A 148 -67.48 -28.26 30.73
N GLU A 149 -67.33 -27.12 31.42
CA GLU A 149 -68.14 -26.80 32.60
C GLU A 149 -69.62 -26.59 32.22
N ALA A 150 -69.90 -25.96 31.08
CA ALA A 150 -71.28 -25.74 30.61
C ALA A 150 -72.03 -27.06 30.28
N ILE A 151 -71.33 -28.11 29.85
CA ILE A 151 -71.95 -29.41 29.53
C ILE A 151 -72.26 -30.20 30.81
N GLN A 152 -71.47 -30.04 31.87
CA GLN A 152 -71.72 -30.70 33.17
C GLN A 152 -72.89 -30.07 33.92
N GLU A 153 -73.10 -28.76 33.79
CA GLU A 153 -74.26 -28.07 34.39
C GLU A 153 -75.58 -28.46 33.69
N MET A 154 -75.55 -28.71 32.38
CA MET A 154 -76.71 -29.21 31.62
C MET A 154 -77.03 -30.70 31.85
N THR A 155 -76.07 -31.52 32.29
CA THR A 155 -76.26 -32.96 32.50
C THR A 155 -76.51 -33.34 33.97
N GLY A 156 -76.54 -32.36 34.88
CA GLY A 156 -76.69 -32.55 36.33
C GLY A 156 -78.11 -32.48 36.91
N ALA A 157 -79.17 -32.24 36.13
CA ALA A 157 -80.53 -32.12 36.65
C ALA A 157 -81.58 -32.78 35.73
N GLU A 158 -81.89 -34.06 35.98
CA GLU A 158 -83.25 -34.65 36.02
C GLU A 158 -83.19 -36.19 36.17
N THR A 159 -83.38 -36.66 37.40
CA THR A 159 -83.94 -38.00 37.73
C THR A 159 -85.47 -37.83 37.87
N PRO A 160 -86.40 -38.84 37.78
CA PRO A 160 -86.28 -40.24 38.25
C PRO A 160 -87.11 -41.36 37.52
N GLY A 161 -86.76 -42.63 37.80
CA GLY A 161 -87.67 -43.69 38.30
C GLY A 161 -88.70 -44.43 37.40
N GLY A 162 -88.60 -45.78 37.36
CA GLY A 162 -89.78 -46.66 37.50
C GLY A 162 -89.90 -47.91 36.62
N GLY A 163 -89.77 -49.10 37.24
CA GLY A 163 -90.71 -50.22 37.01
C GLY A 163 -90.19 -51.53 36.38
N ALA A 164 -89.84 -52.50 37.23
CA ALA A 164 -90.38 -53.88 37.22
C ALA A 164 -90.02 -54.57 38.54
#